data_AF-A0A535X963-F1
#
_entry.id   AF-A0A535X963-F1
#
_cell.length_a   1.000
_cell.length_b   1.000
_cell.length_c   1.000
_cell.angle_alpha   90.00
_cell.angle_beta   90.00
_cell.angle_gamma   90.00
#
_symmetry.space_group_name_H-M   'P 1'
#
loop_
_entity.id
_entity.type
_entity.pdbx_description
1 polymer ?
#
loop_
_entity_poly.entity_id
_entity_poly.type
_entity_poly.pdbx_seq_one_letter_code
_entity_poly.pdbx_strand_id
1 'polypeptide(L)'
;YFEAGRDQPLRFTTSGSTLIATDAWSGRRVYTGEDLVTLVPSQWWDPIEVLQKDLAYRGNIQVSVRDGGNLRVVNYVSSDDYMKGALPGEMPNYWEKEALRAQAITARTYAAWRQATAGDRTWDVRDDTADQCYGGHSFESGRTSAAVDSTASEILTYAGQPIRALYSSAHGGISENVGCLLDAERDGTGWRCADGWPYLAVVDDPAEALAYDAKGPMPHGLWAQSFSGGEIREQIIEDYGIDIGTFVSMEFKESPGGRPISVLVRGTSDSVDLKGDRFLRTTLGLSSTLVRMIPF
;
A
#
# COMPACT_ATOMS: atom_id res chain seq x y z
N TYR A 1 7.94 -6.82 -32.32
CA TYR A 1 7.65 -5.38 -32.25
C TYR A 1 6.59 -5.07 -33.29
N PHE A 2 5.49 -4.43 -32.88
CA PHE A 2 4.48 -3.89 -33.80
C PHE A 2 4.39 -2.40 -33.50
N GLU A 3 4.53 -1.57 -34.52
CA GLU A 3 4.27 -0.13 -34.40
C GLU A 3 2.78 0.10 -34.62
N ALA A 4 2.07 0.52 -33.57
CA ALA A 4 0.74 1.10 -33.72
C ALA A 4 0.90 2.57 -34.13
N GLY A 5 0.05 3.06 -35.03
CA GLY A 5 0.00 4.47 -35.35
C GLY A 5 -0.33 5.32 -34.12
N ARG A 6 0.04 6.60 -34.14
CA ARG A 6 -0.41 7.56 -33.13
C ARG A 6 -1.94 7.53 -33.05
N ASP A 7 -2.46 7.51 -31.83
CA ASP A 7 -3.90 7.46 -31.52
C ASP A 7 -4.63 6.18 -31.96
N GLN A 8 -3.92 5.12 -32.36
CA GLN A 8 -4.50 3.84 -32.77
C GLN A 8 -4.62 2.88 -31.57
N PRO A 9 -5.83 2.66 -31.00
CA PRO A 9 -5.95 1.87 -29.77
C PRO A 9 -5.78 0.38 -30.07
N LEU A 10 -5.01 -0.30 -29.23
CA LEU A 10 -4.95 -1.76 -29.21
C LEU A 10 -5.89 -2.29 -28.12
N ARG A 11 -6.71 -3.28 -28.47
CA ARG A 11 -7.52 -4.03 -27.52
C ARG A 11 -6.88 -5.37 -27.23
N PHE A 12 -6.61 -5.63 -25.95
CA PHE A 12 -6.11 -6.91 -25.47
C PHE A 12 -7.25 -7.76 -24.91
N THR A 13 -7.29 -9.02 -25.29
CA THR A 13 -8.19 -10.05 -24.75
C THR A 13 -7.44 -11.36 -24.57
N THR A 14 -8.07 -12.32 -23.88
CA THR A 14 -7.48 -13.64 -23.64
C THR A 14 -8.37 -14.76 -24.16
N SER A 15 -7.75 -15.90 -24.47
CA SER A 15 -8.42 -17.17 -24.73
C SER A 15 -7.59 -18.28 -24.08
N GLY A 16 -7.99 -18.72 -22.89
CA GLY A 16 -7.14 -19.59 -22.06
C GLY A 16 -5.83 -18.88 -21.69
N SER A 17 -4.69 -19.51 -21.98
CA SER A 17 -3.34 -18.94 -21.85
C SER A 17 -2.94 -18.00 -23.00
N THR A 18 -3.72 -17.94 -24.08
CA THR A 18 -3.37 -17.15 -25.27
C THR A 18 -3.77 -15.69 -25.11
N LEU A 19 -2.80 -14.78 -25.28
CA LEU A 19 -2.99 -13.35 -25.43
C LEU A 19 -3.34 -13.00 -26.87
N ILE A 20 -4.36 -12.16 -27.06
CA ILE A 20 -4.77 -11.65 -28.36
C ILE A 20 -4.73 -10.13 -28.30
N ALA A 21 -3.99 -9.51 -29.21
CA ALA A 21 -4.03 -8.06 -29.42
C ALA A 21 -4.72 -7.77 -30.76
N THR A 22 -5.74 -6.91 -30.72
CA THR A 22 -6.53 -6.51 -31.88
C THR A 22 -6.42 -5.02 -32.07
N ASP A 23 -6.18 -4.60 -33.31
CA ASP A 23 -6.29 -3.22 -33.71
C ASP A 23 -7.76 -2.76 -33.63
N ALA A 24 -8.06 -1.76 -32.80
CA ALA A 24 -9.43 -1.37 -32.50
C ALA A 24 -10.16 -0.73 -33.69
N TRP A 25 -9.43 -0.14 -34.64
CA TRP A 25 -10.02 0.51 -35.83
C TRP A 25 -10.37 -0.50 -36.92
N SER A 26 -9.41 -1.35 -37.29
CA SER A 26 -9.60 -2.33 -38.37
C SER A 26 -10.22 -3.65 -37.90
N GLY A 27 -10.23 -3.93 -36.59
CA GLY A 27 -10.60 -5.22 -36.03
C GLY A 27 -9.59 -6.33 -36.34
N ARG A 28 -8.44 -6.00 -36.94
CA ARG A 28 -7.41 -6.98 -37.32
C ARG A 28 -6.67 -7.45 -36.07
N ARG A 29 -6.53 -8.77 -35.90
CA ARG A 29 -5.60 -9.34 -34.92
C ARG A 29 -4.17 -9.01 -35.34
N VAL A 30 -3.46 -8.27 -34.50
CA VAL A 30 -2.07 -7.89 -34.72
C VAL A 30 -1.11 -8.79 -33.94
N TYR A 31 -1.59 -9.46 -32.89
CA TYR A 31 -0.84 -10.46 -32.16
C TYR A 31 -1.75 -11.59 -31.67
N THR A 32 -1.23 -12.82 -31.66
CA THR A 32 -1.85 -13.99 -31.03
C THR A 32 -0.71 -14.92 -30.59
N GLY A 33 -0.61 -15.20 -29.30
CA GLY A 33 0.45 -16.02 -28.73
C GLY A 33 0.40 -16.05 -27.21
N GLU A 34 1.33 -16.76 -26.58
CA GLU A 34 1.43 -16.86 -25.12
C GLU A 34 2.51 -15.95 -24.53
N ASP A 35 3.31 -15.29 -25.38
CA ASP A 35 4.40 -14.44 -24.94
C ASP A 35 3.90 -13.11 -24.37
N LEU A 36 4.75 -12.51 -23.55
CA LEU A 36 4.60 -11.12 -23.11
C LEU A 36 4.67 -10.18 -24.31
N VAL A 37 3.68 -9.28 -24.43
CA VAL A 37 3.69 -8.17 -25.39
C VAL A 37 4.13 -6.89 -24.68
N THR A 38 5.11 -6.19 -25.23
CA THR A 38 5.52 -4.86 -24.76
C THR A 38 5.07 -3.80 -25.75
N LEU A 39 4.25 -2.88 -25.28
CA LEU A 39 3.93 -1.62 -25.94
C LEU A 39 5.00 -0.60 -25.60
N VAL A 40 5.62 -0.05 -26.63
CA VAL A 40 6.67 0.96 -26.53
C VAL A 40 6.12 2.23 -27.17
N PRO A 41 6.24 3.40 -26.53
CA PRO A 41 5.78 4.64 -27.12
C PRO A 41 6.67 5.03 -28.32
N SER A 42 6.08 5.63 -29.34
CA SER A 42 6.80 6.01 -30.57
C SER A 42 7.91 7.03 -30.30
N GLN A 43 7.72 7.90 -29.31
CA GLN A 43 8.76 8.70 -28.70
C GLN A 43 8.86 8.32 -27.23
N TRP A 44 10.07 8.23 -26.69
CA TRP A 44 10.28 7.77 -25.31
C TRP A 44 9.64 8.67 -24.24
N TRP A 45 9.30 9.91 -24.58
CA TRP A 45 8.62 10.85 -23.68
C TRP A 45 7.09 10.83 -23.81
N ASP A 46 6.53 10.22 -24.86
CA ASP A 46 5.09 10.18 -25.07
C ASP A 46 4.46 9.16 -24.11
N PRO A 47 3.43 9.53 -23.33
CA PRO A 47 2.77 8.58 -22.44
C PRO A 47 1.87 7.62 -23.25
N ILE A 48 1.66 6.43 -22.71
CA ILE A 48 0.69 5.45 -23.22
C ILE A 48 -0.60 5.56 -22.41
N GLU A 49 -1.72 5.79 -23.08
CA GLU A 49 -3.05 5.82 -22.47
C GLU A 49 -3.58 4.40 -22.22
N VAL A 50 -4.11 4.16 -21.02
CA VAL A 50 -4.83 2.94 -20.66
C VAL A 50 -6.29 3.31 -20.40
N LEU A 51 -7.10 3.18 -21.44
CA LEU A 51 -8.50 3.63 -21.47
C LEU A 51 -9.37 3.02 -20.36
N GLN A 52 -9.10 1.78 -19.95
CA GLN A 52 -9.83 1.12 -18.87
C GLN A 52 -9.63 1.79 -17.51
N LYS A 53 -8.54 2.55 -17.35
CA LYS A 53 -8.24 3.32 -16.13
C LYS A 53 -8.47 4.82 -16.29
N ASP A 54 -8.68 5.31 -17.51
CA ASP A 54 -8.69 6.74 -17.83
C ASP A 54 -7.41 7.47 -17.37
N LEU A 55 -6.27 6.80 -17.52
CA LEU A 55 -4.95 7.28 -17.08
C LEU A 55 -3.91 7.05 -18.17
N ALA A 56 -2.91 7.92 -18.20
CA ALA A 56 -1.75 7.83 -19.07
C ALA A 56 -0.49 7.49 -18.27
N TYR A 57 0.45 6.76 -18.87
CA TYR A 57 1.63 6.22 -18.19
C TYR A 57 2.91 6.49 -19.00
N ARG A 58 3.99 6.89 -18.32
CA ARG A 58 5.33 6.96 -18.94
C ARG A 58 5.91 5.56 -19.15
N GLY A 59 6.92 5.47 -20.01
CA GLY A 59 7.62 4.22 -20.27
C GLY A 59 6.79 3.24 -21.09
N ASN A 60 7.00 1.95 -20.85
CA ASN A 60 6.39 0.88 -21.63
C ASN A 60 5.22 0.25 -20.88
N ILE A 61 4.30 -0.37 -21.61
CA ILE A 61 3.23 -1.21 -21.04
C ILE A 61 3.46 -2.65 -21.46
N GLN A 62 3.63 -3.52 -20.48
CA GLN A 62 3.81 -4.96 -20.63
C GLN A 62 2.47 -5.66 -20.38
N VAL A 63 2.01 -6.46 -21.34
CA VAL A 63 0.75 -7.21 -21.27
C VAL A 63 1.03 -8.69 -21.44
N SER A 64 0.59 -9.49 -20.46
CA SER A 64 0.66 -10.95 -20.50
C SER A 64 -0.63 -11.58 -20.01
N VAL A 65 -0.76 -12.89 -20.15
CA VAL A 65 -1.78 -13.67 -19.46
C VAL A 65 -1.19 -14.18 -18.14
N ARG A 66 -1.97 -14.12 -17.06
CA ARG A 66 -1.66 -14.77 -15.77
C ARG A 66 -2.58 -15.97 -15.55
N ASP A 67 -2.27 -16.77 -14.53
CA ASP A 67 -3.07 -17.93 -14.14
C ASP A 67 -4.57 -17.63 -14.08
N GLY A 68 -5.36 -18.58 -14.57
CA GLY A 68 -6.81 -18.41 -14.73
C GLY A 68 -7.23 -17.62 -15.97
N GLY A 69 -6.31 -17.32 -16.89
CA GLY A 69 -6.62 -16.70 -18.19
C GLY A 69 -6.91 -15.20 -18.12
N ASN A 70 -6.56 -14.54 -17.02
CA ASN A 70 -6.74 -13.10 -16.85
C ASN A 70 -5.57 -12.31 -17.44
N LEU A 71 -5.81 -11.06 -17.83
CA LEU A 71 -4.72 -10.16 -18.22
C LEU A 71 -3.91 -9.74 -16.99
N ARG A 72 -2.59 -9.64 -17.19
CA ARG A 72 -1.67 -8.89 -16.34
C ARG A 72 -1.13 -7.74 -17.18
N VAL A 73 -1.27 -6.52 -16.65
CA VAL A 73 -0.75 -5.29 -17.26
C VAL A 73 0.25 -4.70 -16.29
N VAL A 74 1.49 -4.51 -16.73
CA VAL A 74 2.60 -3.97 -15.93
C VAL A 74 3.10 -2.72 -16.63
N ASN A 75 3.16 -1.60 -15.92
CA ASN A 75 3.88 -0.43 -16.42
C ASN A 75 5.37 -0.59 -16.14
N TYR A 76 6.15 -0.76 -17.20
CA TYR A 76 7.60 -0.89 -17.14
C TYR A 76 8.24 0.48 -17.36
N VAL A 77 8.74 1.07 -16.27
CA VAL A 77 9.07 2.50 -16.19
C VAL A 77 10.32 2.71 -15.33
N SER A 78 11.01 3.84 -15.52
CA SER A 78 12.15 4.20 -14.68
C SER A 78 11.70 4.50 -13.24
N SER A 79 12.59 4.34 -12.26
CA SER A 79 12.28 4.59 -10.86
C SER A 79 11.83 6.04 -10.60
N ASP A 80 12.45 7.01 -11.28
CA ASP A 80 12.10 8.43 -11.11
C ASP A 80 10.80 8.78 -11.84
N ASP A 81 10.53 8.24 -13.03
CA ASP A 81 9.26 8.46 -13.72
C ASP A 81 8.08 7.79 -12.99
N TYR A 82 8.30 6.61 -12.43
CA TYR A 82 7.35 5.96 -11.52
C TYR A 82 7.03 6.88 -10.34
N MET A 83 8.07 7.43 -9.70
CA MET A 83 7.89 8.28 -8.53
C MET A 83 7.16 9.60 -8.84
N LYS A 84 7.32 10.16 -10.05
CA LYS A 84 6.54 11.32 -10.49
C LYS A 84 5.04 11.05 -10.51
N GLY A 85 4.63 9.83 -10.88
CA GLY A 85 3.23 9.41 -10.88
C GLY A 85 2.71 8.86 -9.54
N ALA A 86 3.60 8.42 -8.65
CA ALA A 86 3.24 7.87 -7.34
C ALA A 86 3.15 8.95 -6.25
N LEU A 87 4.13 9.86 -6.18
CA LEU A 87 4.23 10.86 -5.10
C LEU A 87 2.94 11.70 -4.90
N PRO A 88 2.23 12.16 -5.94
CA PRO A 88 0.98 12.91 -5.78
C PRO A 88 -0.17 12.11 -5.14
N GLY A 89 -0.16 10.78 -5.29
CA GLY A 89 -1.14 9.89 -4.66
C GLY A 89 -0.86 9.64 -3.17
N GLU A 90 0.38 9.87 -2.74
CA GLU A 90 0.84 9.60 -1.36
C GLU A 90 0.89 10.87 -0.50
N MET A 91 1.27 12.00 -1.07
CA MET A 91 1.45 13.25 -0.33
C MET A 91 0.87 14.44 -1.11
N PRO A 92 0.03 15.28 -0.48
CA PRO A 92 -0.52 16.45 -1.15
C PRO A 92 0.57 17.39 -1.68
N ASN A 93 0.44 17.80 -2.94
CA ASN A 93 1.47 18.58 -3.64
C ASN A 93 1.80 19.96 -3.02
N TYR A 94 0.93 20.49 -2.17
CA TYR A 94 1.10 21.77 -1.47
C TYR A 94 1.90 21.64 -0.17
N TRP A 95 2.29 20.43 0.23
CA TRP A 95 3.16 20.22 1.39
C TRP A 95 4.53 20.88 1.21
N GLU A 96 5.25 20.99 2.33
CA GLU A 96 6.57 21.59 2.37
C GLU A 96 7.53 20.86 1.42
N LYS A 97 8.41 21.63 0.77
CA LYS A 97 9.32 21.09 -0.23
C LYS A 97 10.16 19.94 0.33
N GLU A 98 10.72 20.10 1.53
CA GLU A 98 11.56 19.08 2.14
C GLU A 98 10.76 17.85 2.57
N ALA A 99 9.47 17.99 2.91
CA ALA A 99 8.58 16.86 3.15
C ALA A 99 8.31 16.07 1.86
N LEU A 100 8.05 16.76 0.74
CA LEU A 100 7.90 16.12 -0.57
C LEU A 100 9.19 15.39 -1.00
N ARG A 101 10.37 15.95 -0.72
CA ARG A 101 11.67 15.29 -0.99
C ARG A 101 11.87 14.06 -0.13
N ALA A 102 11.61 14.16 1.18
CA ALA A 102 11.69 13.02 2.10
C ALA A 102 10.72 11.90 1.68
N GLN A 103 9.49 12.24 1.28
CA GLN A 103 8.52 11.28 0.77
C GLN A 103 8.97 10.64 -0.54
N ALA A 104 9.53 11.41 -1.48
CA ALA A 104 10.06 10.87 -2.74
C ALA A 104 11.13 9.79 -2.49
N ILE A 105 12.08 10.07 -1.59
CA ILE A 105 13.14 9.12 -1.21
C ILE A 105 12.52 7.89 -0.52
N THR A 106 11.61 8.10 0.43
CA THR A 106 10.98 7.02 1.21
C THR A 106 10.15 6.10 0.31
N ALA A 107 9.27 6.67 -0.51
CA ALA A 107 8.43 5.94 -1.45
C ALA A 107 9.26 5.21 -2.51
N ARG A 108 10.35 5.82 -3.01
CA ARG A 108 11.27 5.17 -3.96
C ARG A 108 11.98 3.98 -3.31
N THR A 109 12.37 4.14 -2.05
CA THR A 109 13.00 3.08 -1.29
C THR A 109 12.06 1.90 -1.07
N TYR A 110 10.77 2.17 -0.79
CA TYR A 110 9.77 1.11 -0.69
C TYR A 110 9.66 0.30 -1.99
N ALA A 111 9.54 0.98 -3.13
CA ALA A 111 9.52 0.31 -4.43
C ALA A 111 10.80 -0.51 -4.69
N ALA A 112 11.97 0.04 -4.37
CA ALA A 112 13.25 -0.66 -4.48
C ALA A 112 13.33 -1.90 -3.58
N TRP A 113 12.80 -1.84 -2.35
CA TRP A 113 12.71 -3.00 -1.46
C TRP A 113 11.75 -4.07 -2.01
N ARG A 114 10.61 -3.66 -2.57
CA ARG A 114 9.63 -4.58 -3.20
C ARG A 114 10.20 -5.27 -4.43
N GLN A 115 11.00 -4.56 -5.21
CA GLN A 115 11.76 -5.12 -6.34
C GLN A 115 12.83 -6.10 -5.85
N ALA A 116 13.64 -5.73 -4.86
CA ALA A 116 14.67 -6.60 -4.29
C ALA A 116 14.09 -7.88 -3.64
N THR A 117 12.83 -7.83 -3.21
CA THR A 117 12.08 -8.94 -2.60
C THR A 117 11.00 -9.50 -3.53
N ALA A 118 11.12 -9.28 -4.85
CA ALA A 118 10.15 -9.73 -5.85
C ALA A 118 10.01 -11.26 -5.90
N GLY A 119 11.10 -11.99 -5.69
CA GLY A 119 11.18 -13.42 -5.99
C GLY A 119 10.99 -13.64 -7.49
N ASP A 120 10.12 -14.58 -7.87
CA ASP A 120 9.81 -14.90 -9.27
C ASP A 120 8.74 -13.97 -9.90
N ARG A 121 8.31 -12.91 -9.18
CA ARG A 121 7.32 -11.96 -9.71
C ARG A 121 7.90 -11.19 -10.88
N THR A 122 7.09 -11.02 -11.92
CA THR A 122 7.40 -10.21 -13.11
C THR A 122 7.03 -8.72 -12.93
N TRP A 123 6.86 -8.27 -11.70
CA TRP A 123 6.39 -6.93 -11.32
C TRP A 123 6.79 -6.63 -9.87
N ASP A 124 7.02 -5.36 -9.57
CA ASP A 124 7.60 -4.94 -8.28
C ASP A 124 6.52 -4.53 -7.26
N VAL A 125 5.63 -3.62 -7.67
CA VAL A 125 4.59 -2.98 -6.83
C VAL A 125 3.23 -2.99 -7.51
N ARG A 126 2.16 -3.03 -6.72
CA ARG A 126 0.78 -2.76 -7.15
C ARG A 126 0.53 -1.26 -7.28
N ASP A 127 -0.44 -0.90 -8.11
CA ASP A 127 -0.84 0.49 -8.39
C ASP A 127 -2.00 0.99 -7.52
N ASP A 128 -2.25 0.32 -6.39
CA ASP A 128 -3.28 0.62 -5.40
C ASP A 128 -2.68 0.79 -3.99
N THR A 129 -3.54 1.06 -3.01
CA THR A 129 -3.13 1.29 -1.61
C THR A 129 -2.51 0.08 -0.93
N ALA A 130 -2.48 -1.09 -1.59
CA ALA A 130 -1.82 -2.25 -1.05
C ALA A 130 -0.29 -2.23 -1.31
N ASP A 131 0.20 -1.35 -2.19
CA ASP A 131 1.60 -0.97 -2.26
C ASP A 131 1.73 0.57 -2.29
N GLN A 132 1.44 1.23 -3.40
CA GLN A 132 1.49 2.69 -3.52
C GLN A 132 0.42 3.19 -4.50
N CYS A 133 -0.20 4.33 -4.19
CA CYS A 133 -1.22 4.94 -5.06
C CYS A 133 -0.56 5.50 -6.33
N TYR A 134 -0.61 4.73 -7.43
CA TYR A 134 0.07 5.07 -8.68
C TYR A 134 -0.92 5.47 -9.78
N GLY A 135 -0.92 6.75 -10.13
CA GLY A 135 -1.76 7.31 -11.20
C GLY A 135 -1.03 7.55 -12.53
N GLY A 136 0.24 7.13 -12.62
CA GLY A 136 1.05 7.35 -13.82
C GLY A 136 1.28 8.83 -14.14
N HIS A 137 1.43 9.12 -15.43
CA HIS A 137 1.64 10.47 -15.94
C HIS A 137 0.50 11.42 -15.57
N SER A 138 -0.73 10.92 -15.52
CA SER A 138 -1.93 11.71 -15.23
C SER A 138 -1.95 12.35 -13.83
N PHE A 139 -1.17 11.82 -12.88
CA PHE A 139 -1.10 12.37 -11.52
C PHE A 139 0.00 13.41 -11.35
N GLU A 140 0.94 13.52 -12.30
CA GLU A 140 2.13 14.36 -12.16
C GLU A 140 1.78 15.83 -11.86
N SER A 141 2.59 16.45 -11.00
CA SER A 141 2.48 17.89 -10.71
C SER A 141 3.87 18.52 -10.70
N GLY A 142 3.97 19.79 -11.06
CA GLY A 142 5.28 20.47 -11.11
C GLY A 142 6.03 20.47 -9.77
N ARG A 143 5.32 20.59 -8.63
CA ARG A 143 5.94 20.59 -7.29
C ARG A 143 6.46 19.21 -6.89
N THR A 144 5.65 18.17 -7.08
CA THR A 144 6.03 16.80 -6.75
C THR A 144 7.13 16.32 -7.70
N SER A 145 7.02 16.56 -9.01
CA SER A 145 8.05 16.20 -9.99
C SER A 145 9.39 16.90 -9.70
N ALA A 146 9.37 18.18 -9.31
CA ALA A 146 10.60 18.86 -8.90
C ALA A 146 11.23 18.26 -7.63
N ALA A 147 10.44 17.78 -6.67
CA ALA A 147 10.95 17.08 -5.51
C ALA A 147 11.60 15.74 -5.89
N VAL A 148 10.95 14.97 -6.79
CA VAL A 148 11.49 13.72 -7.35
C VAL A 148 12.80 13.98 -8.09
N ASP A 149 12.84 14.96 -9.00
CA ASP A 149 14.05 15.30 -9.77
C ASP A 149 15.21 15.74 -8.86
N SER A 150 14.91 16.48 -7.78
CA SER A 150 15.93 16.94 -6.81
C SER A 150 16.47 15.84 -5.88
N THR A 151 15.89 14.64 -5.94
CA THR A 151 16.26 13.45 -5.16
C THR A 151 16.43 12.23 -6.09
N ALA A 152 16.76 12.49 -7.35
CA ALA A 152 16.83 11.47 -8.39
C ALA A 152 17.73 10.31 -7.96
N SER A 153 17.23 9.09 -8.11
CA SER A 153 17.94 7.85 -7.72
C SER A 153 18.33 7.69 -6.24
N GLU A 154 17.93 8.61 -5.35
CA GLU A 154 18.22 8.49 -3.91
C GLU A 154 17.28 7.48 -3.25
N ILE A 155 17.87 6.53 -2.51
CA ILE A 155 17.17 5.54 -1.70
C ILE A 155 17.84 5.40 -0.32
N LEU A 156 17.08 4.95 0.67
CA LEU A 156 17.58 4.62 2.00
C LEU A 156 18.02 3.16 2.05
N THR A 157 19.19 2.90 2.62
CA THR A 157 19.73 1.55 2.74
C THR A 157 20.15 1.23 4.17
N TYR A 158 20.09 -0.05 4.52
CA TYR A 158 20.66 -0.60 5.74
C TYR A 158 21.44 -1.86 5.38
N ALA A 159 22.68 -1.96 5.85
CA ALA A 159 23.61 -3.04 5.46
C ALA A 159 23.74 -3.22 3.92
N GLY A 160 23.69 -2.12 3.17
CA GLY A 160 23.82 -2.13 1.70
C GLY A 160 22.58 -2.61 0.94
N GLN A 161 21.46 -2.86 1.61
CA GLN A 161 20.20 -3.26 0.99
C GLN A 161 19.13 -2.16 1.16
N PRO A 162 18.21 -1.96 0.19
CA PRO A 162 17.08 -1.07 0.36
C PRO A 162 16.25 -1.45 1.60
N ILE A 163 15.90 -0.48 2.42
CA ILE A 163 15.10 -0.74 3.63
C ILE A 163 13.61 -0.94 3.30
N ARG A 164 12.89 -1.66 4.16
CA ARG A 164 11.41 -1.67 4.16
C ARG A 164 10.88 -0.30 4.63
N ALA A 165 10.87 0.69 3.74
CA ALA A 165 10.52 2.08 4.02
C ALA A 165 9.00 2.28 4.14
N LEU A 166 8.41 1.82 5.24
CA LEU A 166 6.99 2.04 5.52
C LEU A 166 6.71 3.49 5.95
N TYR A 167 5.54 3.99 5.59
CA TYR A 167 5.05 5.32 5.96
C TYR A 167 3.53 5.29 6.17
N SER A 168 2.99 6.29 6.86
CA SER A 168 1.55 6.45 7.09
C SER A 168 1.16 7.93 7.08
N SER A 169 -0.12 8.21 6.87
CA SER A 169 -0.66 9.58 6.85
C SER A 169 -0.50 10.30 8.19
N ALA A 170 -0.80 9.59 9.28
CA ALA A 170 -0.76 10.05 10.67
C ALA A 170 -0.45 8.86 11.58
N HIS A 171 0.13 9.09 12.75
CA HIS A 171 0.48 8.04 13.71
C HIS A 171 0.30 8.46 15.18
N GLY A 172 -0.37 9.57 15.45
CA GLY A 172 -0.79 9.95 16.80
C GLY A 172 0.35 10.35 17.73
N GLY A 173 1.46 10.85 17.16
CA GLY A 173 2.60 11.42 17.88
C GLY A 173 3.70 10.43 18.27
N ILE A 174 3.58 9.15 17.90
CA ILE A 174 4.61 8.13 18.12
C ILE A 174 4.57 7.04 17.03
N SER A 175 5.75 6.74 16.45
CA SER A 175 5.89 5.66 15.46
C SER A 175 5.76 4.29 16.12
N GLU A 176 5.77 3.22 15.32
CA GLU A 176 5.63 1.86 15.83
C GLU A 176 6.68 0.90 15.27
N ASN A 177 7.05 -0.10 16.06
CA ASN A 177 7.82 -1.23 15.59
C ASN A 177 6.92 -2.15 14.75
N VAL A 178 7.26 -2.33 13.48
CA VAL A 178 6.50 -3.20 12.55
C VAL A 178 6.37 -4.64 13.06
N GLY A 179 7.35 -5.12 13.83
CA GLY A 179 7.34 -6.44 14.48
C GLY A 179 6.22 -6.60 15.50
N CYS A 180 5.76 -5.50 16.12
CA CYS A 180 4.66 -5.50 17.08
C CYS A 180 3.29 -5.25 16.40
N LEU A 181 3.28 -4.67 15.21
CA LEU A 181 2.07 -4.25 14.51
C LEU A 181 1.70 -5.20 13.37
N LEU A 182 2.48 -5.20 12.28
CA LEU A 182 2.18 -5.96 11.07
C LEU A 182 2.69 -7.39 11.16
N ASP A 183 3.89 -7.56 11.72
CA ASP A 183 4.60 -8.83 11.69
C ASP A 183 4.48 -9.59 13.02
N ALA A 184 3.56 -9.20 13.92
CA ALA A 184 3.37 -9.87 15.21
C ALA A 184 3.17 -11.38 15.05
N GLU A 185 3.88 -12.15 15.87
CA GLU A 185 3.96 -13.61 15.79
C GLU A 185 3.12 -14.27 16.87
N ARG A 186 2.60 -15.46 16.53
CA ARG A 186 1.91 -16.32 17.49
C ARG A 186 2.89 -16.84 18.54
N ASP A 187 2.53 -16.70 19.81
CA ASP A 187 3.28 -17.22 20.96
C ASP A 187 2.31 -18.00 21.87
N GLY A 188 2.28 -19.32 21.67
CA GLY A 188 1.28 -20.19 22.28
C GLY A 188 -0.14 -19.78 21.89
N THR A 189 -0.97 -19.42 22.88
CA THR A 189 -2.33 -18.93 22.65
C THR A 189 -2.40 -17.43 22.38
N GLY A 190 -1.31 -16.70 22.55
CA GLY A 190 -1.27 -15.24 22.39
C GLY A 190 -0.33 -14.76 21.30
N TRP A 191 0.06 -13.49 21.40
CA TRP A 191 0.92 -12.83 20.42
C TRP A 191 2.09 -12.09 21.06
N ARG A 192 3.19 -11.99 20.33
CA ARG A 192 4.36 -11.19 20.69
C ARG A 192 4.88 -10.45 19.48
N CYS A 193 5.71 -9.44 19.73
CA CYS A 193 6.44 -8.81 18.63
C CYS A 193 7.39 -9.82 17.98
N ALA A 194 7.43 -9.83 16.65
CA ALA A 194 8.53 -10.45 15.90
C ALA A 194 9.84 -9.68 16.10
N ASP A 195 10.93 -10.27 15.64
CA ASP A 195 12.19 -9.57 15.48
C ASP A 195 11.97 -8.39 14.51
N GLY A 196 11.96 -7.18 15.06
CA GLY A 196 11.74 -5.96 14.29
C GLY A 196 12.93 -5.62 13.39
N TRP A 197 12.80 -4.55 12.63
CA TRP A 197 13.88 -4.03 11.80
C TRP A 197 14.60 -2.92 12.57
N PRO A 198 15.95 -2.92 12.67
CA PRO A 198 16.68 -1.93 13.47
C PRO A 198 16.39 -0.46 13.10
N TYR A 199 16.00 -0.22 11.85
CA TYR A 199 15.67 1.09 11.31
C TYR A 199 14.17 1.46 11.40
N LEU A 200 13.31 0.53 11.83
CA LEU A 200 11.88 0.78 12.12
C LEU A 200 11.66 0.76 13.63
N ALA A 201 12.38 1.63 14.33
CA ALA A 201 12.28 1.78 15.77
C ALA A 201 11.08 2.67 16.16
N VAL A 202 10.61 2.51 17.39
CA VAL A 202 9.64 3.41 18.02
C VAL A 202 10.33 4.73 18.33
N VAL A 203 9.78 5.82 17.80
CA VAL A 203 10.29 7.19 17.92
C VAL A 203 9.12 8.13 18.14
N ASP A 204 9.25 9.03 19.11
CA ASP A 204 8.28 10.11 19.32
C ASP A 204 8.28 11.08 18.12
N ASP A 205 7.09 11.46 17.66
CA ASP A 205 6.90 12.49 16.64
C ASP A 205 6.11 13.69 17.22
N PRO A 206 6.80 14.57 17.97
CA PRO A 206 6.18 15.80 18.45
C PRO A 206 5.84 16.77 17.30
N ALA A 207 6.39 16.57 16.09
CA ALA A 207 6.12 17.43 14.96
C ALA A 207 4.73 17.19 14.36
N GLU A 208 4.15 16.00 14.51
CA GLU A 208 2.77 15.69 14.08
C GLU A 208 1.76 16.66 14.71
N ALA A 209 1.83 16.86 16.03
CA ALA A 209 0.96 17.80 16.74
C ALA A 209 1.15 19.25 16.25
N LEU A 210 2.39 19.67 16.00
CA LEU A 210 2.74 21.04 15.59
C LEU A 210 2.38 21.32 14.11
N ALA A 211 2.41 20.30 13.25
CA ALA A 211 2.16 20.45 11.83
C ALA A 211 0.70 20.82 11.52
N TYR A 212 -0.24 20.35 12.32
CA TYR A 212 -1.67 20.59 12.10
C TYR A 212 -2.14 21.95 12.62
N ASP A 213 -1.63 22.42 13.76
CA ASP A 213 -1.99 23.74 14.31
C ASP A 213 -1.78 24.89 13.32
N ALA A 214 -0.77 24.80 12.45
CA ALA A 214 -0.44 25.84 11.47
C ALA A 214 -1.24 25.76 10.15
N LYS A 215 -1.86 24.62 9.82
CA LYS A 215 -2.45 24.35 8.48
C LYS A 215 -3.94 23.97 8.50
N GLY A 216 -4.55 23.82 9.67
CA GLY A 216 -5.97 23.50 9.82
C GLY A 216 -6.21 22.18 10.58
N PRO A 217 -7.46 21.83 10.90
CA PRO A 217 -7.76 20.64 11.71
C PRO A 217 -7.24 19.36 11.05
N MET A 218 -6.70 18.43 11.86
CA MET A 218 -6.21 17.13 11.41
C MET A 218 -7.36 16.35 10.73
N PRO A 219 -7.28 16.03 9.42
CA PRO A 219 -8.34 15.29 8.73
C PRO A 219 -8.47 13.85 9.26
N HIS A 220 -7.43 13.33 9.92
CA HIS A 220 -7.40 12.05 10.62
C HIS A 220 -7.35 12.24 12.15
N GLY A 221 -8.25 13.09 12.64
CA GLY A 221 -8.42 13.51 14.03
C GLY A 221 -8.55 12.38 15.06
N LEU A 222 -8.63 12.75 16.34
CA LEU A 222 -9.18 11.85 17.35
C LEU A 222 -10.57 11.37 16.91
N TRP A 223 -10.79 10.07 17.02
CA TRP A 223 -12.05 9.43 16.67
C TRP A 223 -12.50 8.55 17.84
N ALA A 224 -13.80 8.25 17.88
CA ALA A 224 -14.39 7.33 18.85
C ALA A 224 -15.43 6.47 18.15
N GLN A 225 -15.50 5.20 18.56
CA GLN A 225 -16.49 4.25 18.09
C GLN A 225 -16.96 3.41 19.28
N SER A 226 -18.23 3.05 19.28
CA SER A 226 -18.87 2.26 20.34
C SER A 226 -19.34 0.94 19.77
N PHE A 227 -19.15 -0.13 20.54
CA PHE A 227 -19.65 -1.47 20.24
C PHE A 227 -20.30 -2.03 21.49
N SER A 228 -21.41 -2.71 21.31
CA SER A 228 -21.99 -3.59 22.30
C SER A 228 -21.16 -4.88 22.43
N GLY A 229 -21.23 -5.52 23.59
CA GLY A 229 -20.62 -6.84 23.77
C GLY A 229 -21.19 -7.91 22.82
N GLY A 230 -22.44 -7.74 22.37
CA GLY A 230 -23.07 -8.61 21.37
C GLY A 230 -22.41 -8.48 20.00
N GLU A 231 -22.21 -7.26 19.52
CA GLU A 231 -21.53 -6.99 18.24
C GLU A 231 -20.09 -7.53 18.25
N ILE A 232 -19.35 -7.34 19.34
CA ILE A 232 -17.99 -7.88 19.49
C ILE A 232 -18.01 -9.42 19.39
N ARG A 233 -18.94 -10.07 20.10
CA ARG A 233 -19.08 -11.53 20.05
C ARG A 233 -19.41 -12.03 18.65
N GLU A 234 -20.38 -11.41 17.97
CA GLU A 234 -20.80 -11.80 16.61
C GLU A 234 -19.64 -11.73 15.62
N GLN A 235 -18.87 -10.64 15.65
CA GLN A 235 -17.69 -10.46 14.81
C GLN A 235 -16.60 -11.49 15.10
N ILE A 236 -16.40 -11.87 16.37
CA ILE A 236 -15.43 -12.94 16.71
C ILE A 236 -15.88 -14.30 16.17
N ILE A 237 -17.18 -14.60 16.23
CA ILE A 237 -17.72 -15.84 15.66
C ILE A 237 -17.53 -15.87 14.14
N GLU A 238 -17.82 -14.77 13.45
CA GLU A 238 -17.70 -14.67 12.00
C GLU A 238 -16.25 -14.82 11.52
N ASP A 239 -15.32 -14.06 12.10
CA ASP A 239 -13.93 -13.99 11.61
C ASP A 239 -13.01 -15.10 12.14
N TYR A 240 -13.34 -15.66 13.31
CA TYR A 240 -12.46 -16.60 14.03
C TYR A 240 -13.13 -17.92 14.40
N GLY A 241 -14.46 -18.06 14.23
CA GLY A 241 -15.18 -19.31 14.53
C GLY A 241 -15.25 -19.66 16.01
N ILE A 242 -15.06 -18.68 16.90
CA ILE A 242 -15.02 -18.86 18.36
C ILE A 242 -16.21 -18.16 19.00
N ASP A 243 -16.99 -18.88 19.81
CA ASP A 243 -18.07 -18.30 20.62
C ASP A 243 -17.62 -18.11 22.06
N ILE A 244 -17.29 -16.87 22.42
CA ILE A 244 -16.87 -16.51 23.78
C ILE A 244 -18.02 -16.53 24.81
N GLY A 245 -19.26 -16.74 24.40
CA GLY A 245 -20.44 -16.49 25.24
C GLY A 245 -20.70 -14.99 25.41
N THR A 246 -21.35 -14.58 26.50
CA THR A 246 -21.58 -13.15 26.75
C THR A 246 -20.25 -12.45 26.99
N PHE A 247 -19.99 -11.36 26.27
CA PHE A 247 -18.80 -10.52 26.46
C PHE A 247 -18.68 -10.05 27.92
N VAL A 248 -17.48 -10.19 28.48
CA VAL A 248 -17.15 -9.80 29.87
C VAL A 248 -16.10 -8.69 29.88
N SER A 249 -14.97 -8.90 29.19
CA SER A 249 -13.90 -7.90 29.16
C SER A 249 -13.07 -7.95 27.89
N MET A 250 -12.39 -6.84 27.63
CA MET A 250 -11.39 -6.69 26.59
C MET A 250 -10.15 -6.04 27.22
N GLU A 251 -8.97 -6.57 26.94
CA GLU A 251 -7.69 -6.09 27.46
C GLU A 251 -6.68 -5.97 26.32
N PHE A 252 -5.93 -4.87 26.30
CA PHE A 252 -4.91 -4.63 25.28
C PHE A 252 -3.53 -5.03 25.80
N LYS A 253 -2.81 -5.84 25.01
CA LYS A 253 -1.39 -6.08 25.21
C LYS A 253 -0.61 -5.11 24.33
N GLU A 254 -0.22 -3.98 24.92
CA GLU A 254 0.38 -2.86 24.17
C GLU A 254 1.85 -3.11 23.79
N SER A 255 2.23 -2.58 22.63
CA SER A 255 3.60 -2.39 22.16
C SER A 255 4.27 -1.20 22.88
N PRO A 256 5.59 -1.02 22.74
CA PRO A 256 6.25 0.20 23.21
C PRO A 256 5.70 1.49 22.57
N GLY A 257 5.16 1.43 21.36
CA GLY A 257 4.49 2.56 20.69
C GLY A 257 3.00 2.73 21.07
N GLY A 258 2.53 2.00 22.09
CA GLY A 258 1.18 2.14 22.65
C GLY A 258 0.05 1.50 21.84
N ARG A 259 0.36 0.74 20.79
CA ARG A 259 -0.64 0.03 19.97
C ARG A 259 -0.81 -1.40 20.46
N PRO A 260 -2.02 -1.98 20.46
CA PRO A 260 -2.21 -3.37 20.85
C PRO A 260 -1.48 -4.31 19.87
N ILE A 261 -0.51 -5.07 20.39
CA ILE A 261 0.04 -6.26 19.72
C ILE A 261 -1.09 -7.30 19.58
N SER A 262 -1.85 -7.45 20.65
CA SER A 262 -3.05 -8.28 20.70
C SER A 262 -4.12 -7.75 21.63
N VAL A 263 -5.32 -8.29 21.45
CA VAL A 263 -6.53 -7.96 22.18
C VAL A 263 -7.09 -9.23 22.78
N LEU A 264 -7.00 -9.35 24.11
CA LEU A 264 -7.54 -10.47 24.86
C LEU A 264 -9.00 -10.18 25.19
N VAL A 265 -9.90 -10.95 24.58
CA VAL A 265 -11.34 -10.85 24.78
C VAL A 265 -11.80 -12.03 25.63
N ARG A 266 -12.52 -11.74 26.71
CA ARG A 266 -13.11 -12.76 27.60
C ARG A 266 -14.62 -12.68 27.53
N GLY A 267 -15.26 -13.82 27.42
CA GLY A 267 -16.68 -13.97 27.66
C GLY A 267 -16.97 -15.02 28.72
N THR A 268 -18.25 -15.32 28.92
CA THR A 268 -18.72 -16.25 29.95
C THR A 268 -18.37 -17.71 29.67
N SER A 269 -18.11 -18.06 28.41
CA SER A 269 -17.89 -19.44 27.96
C SER A 269 -16.44 -19.71 27.57
N ASP A 270 -15.78 -18.73 26.96
CA ASP A 270 -14.41 -18.87 26.46
C ASP A 270 -13.67 -17.51 26.44
N SER A 271 -12.38 -17.55 26.12
CA SER A 271 -11.55 -16.37 25.89
C SER A 271 -10.65 -16.57 24.69
N VAL A 272 -10.35 -15.48 23.98
CA VAL A 272 -9.49 -15.51 22.80
C VAL A 272 -8.55 -14.32 22.77
N ASP A 273 -7.28 -14.57 22.45
CA ASP A 273 -6.27 -13.54 22.21
C ASP A 273 -6.08 -13.31 20.70
N LEU A 274 -6.57 -12.17 20.23
CA LEU A 274 -6.69 -11.82 18.82
C LEU A 274 -5.55 -10.88 18.40
N LYS A 275 -4.99 -11.07 17.21
CA LYS A 275 -3.95 -10.18 16.67
C LYS A 275 -4.51 -8.76 16.56
N GLY A 276 -3.81 -7.78 17.14
CA GLY A 276 -4.37 -6.45 17.36
C GLY A 276 -4.74 -5.71 16.08
N ASP A 277 -3.86 -5.70 15.08
CA ASP A 277 -4.13 -5.05 13.79
C ASP A 277 -5.32 -5.68 13.06
N ARG A 278 -5.38 -7.01 12.97
CA ARG A 278 -6.46 -7.73 12.30
C ARG A 278 -7.78 -7.49 13.00
N PHE A 279 -7.84 -7.66 14.31
CA PHE A 279 -9.09 -7.50 15.05
C PHE A 279 -9.58 -6.05 15.03
N LEU A 280 -8.71 -5.08 15.30
CA LEU A 280 -9.13 -3.67 15.38
C LEU A 280 -9.43 -3.08 14.00
N ARG A 281 -8.59 -3.31 12.98
CA ARG A 281 -8.74 -2.68 11.64
C ARG A 281 -9.63 -3.47 10.71
N THR A 282 -9.50 -4.80 10.68
CA THR A 282 -10.23 -5.64 9.72
C THR A 282 -11.58 -6.07 10.29
N THR A 283 -11.59 -6.63 11.49
CA THR A 283 -12.82 -7.15 12.12
C THR A 283 -13.74 -6.01 12.60
N LEU A 284 -13.21 -5.06 13.38
CA LEU A 284 -14.01 -3.96 13.94
C LEU A 284 -14.09 -2.72 13.04
N GLY A 285 -13.31 -2.66 11.96
CA GLY A 285 -13.34 -1.54 11.01
C GLY A 285 -12.84 -0.20 11.57
N LEU A 286 -12.07 -0.20 12.67
CA LEU A 286 -11.56 1.02 13.29
C LEU A 286 -10.60 1.75 12.37
N SER A 287 -10.43 3.07 12.50
CA SER A 287 -9.55 3.86 11.62
C SER A 287 -8.05 3.66 11.85
N SER A 288 -7.65 3.25 13.06
CA SER A 288 -6.25 2.97 13.42
C SER A 288 -6.18 1.93 14.54
N THR A 289 -4.97 1.46 14.86
CA THR A 289 -4.71 0.59 16.02
C THR A 289 -4.24 1.36 17.25
N LEU A 290 -4.00 2.68 17.17
CA LEU A 290 -3.72 3.48 18.35
C LEU A 290 -5.05 3.83 19.01
N VAL A 291 -5.43 3.02 20.00
CA VAL A 291 -6.74 3.06 20.64
C VAL A 291 -6.60 2.99 22.15
N ARG A 292 -7.56 3.59 22.84
CA ARG A 292 -7.75 3.41 24.28
C ARG A 292 -9.20 3.03 24.53
N MET A 293 -9.43 2.14 25.48
CA MET A 293 -10.77 1.91 25.98
C MET A 293 -11.12 3.00 26.98
N ILE A 294 -12.30 3.59 26.82
CA ILE A 294 -12.91 4.39 27.89
C ILE A 294 -13.60 3.36 28.79
N PRO A 295 -13.20 3.22 30.06
CA PRO A 295 -13.85 2.28 30.97
C PRO A 295 -15.35 2.59 31.05
N PHE A 296 -16.15 1.52 31.02
CA PHE A 296 -17.59 1.54 31.30
C PHE A 296 -17.88 1.89 32.76
#